data_AF-A0A392TFD3-F1
#
_entry.id   AF-A0A392TFD3-F1
#
_cell.length_a   1.000
_cell.length_b   1.000
_cell.length_c   1.000
_cell.angle_alpha   90.00
_cell.angle_beta   90.00
_cell.angle_gamma   90.00
#
_symmetry.space_group_name_H-M   'P 1'
#
loop_
_entity.id
_entity.type
_entity.pdbx_description
1 polymer ?
#
loop_
_entity_poly.entity_id
_entity_poly.type
_entity_poly.pdbx_seq_one_letter_code
_entity_poly.pdbx_strand_id
1 'polypeptide(L)' 'MKEISFLGQVISGEGIVVDPAKVEAVLQWSTPESVTEIRRFLGLA' A
#
# COMPACT_ATOMS: atom_id res chain seq x y z
N MET A 1 6.69 21.33 7.22
CA MET A 1 7.55 20.23 6.73
C MET A 1 7.18 19.97 5.28
N LYS A 2 8.14 19.71 4.38
CA LYS A 2 7.82 19.34 2.98
C LYS A 2 7.65 17.82 2.92
N GLU A 3 6.47 17.38 2.51
CA GLU A 3 6.17 15.99 2.19
C GLU A 3 6.08 15.85 0.68
N ILE A 4 6.60 14.76 0.14
CA ILE A 4 6.63 14.51 -1.31
C ILE A 4 6.17 13.08 -1.56
N SER A 5 5.15 12.92 -2.42
CA SER A 5 4.71 11.60 -2.88
C SER A 5 5.63 11.13 -4.02
N PHE A 6 6.28 9.98 -3.82
CA PHE A 6 7.17 9.37 -4.81
C PHE A 6 6.99 7.85 -4.80
N LEU A 7 6.76 7.25 -5.97
CA LEU A 7 6.53 5.79 -6.15
C LEU A 7 5.44 5.20 -5.21
N GLY A 8 4.43 6.00 -4.85
CA GLY A 8 3.37 5.59 -3.93
C GLY A 8 3.86 5.40 -2.49
N GLN A 9 4.88 6.14 -2.09
CA GLN A 9 5.32 6.35 -0.72
C GLN A 9 5.35 7.86 -0.46
N VAL A 10 5.13 8.26 0.79
CA VAL A 10 5.26 9.64 1.24
C VAL A 10 6.61 9.81 1.92
N ILE A 11 7.45 10.68 1.36
CA ILE A 11 8.78 10.96 1.88
C ILE A 11 8.73 12.29 2.64
N SER A 12 9.13 12.28 3.91
CA SER A 12 9.25 13.46 4.77
C SER A 12 10.64 13.56 5.39
N GLY A 13 10.92 14.67 6.08
CA GLY A 13 12.16 14.82 6.85
C GLY A 13 12.30 13.87 8.04
N GLU A 14 11.22 13.19 8.43
CA GLU A 14 11.17 12.22 9.53
C GLU A 14 11.33 10.77 9.05
N GLY A 15 11.22 10.53 7.73
CA GLY A 15 11.41 9.22 7.13
C GLY A 15 10.49 8.95 5.94
N ILE A 16 10.41 7.67 5.58
CA ILE A 16 9.52 7.16 4.54
C ILE A 16 8.28 6.59 5.21
N VAL A 17 7.12 7.15 4.89
CA VAL A 17 5.83 6.66 5.34
C VAL A 17 5.13 6.01 4.16
N VAL A 18 4.56 4.82 4.38
CA VAL A 18 3.71 4.18 3.36
C VAL A 18 2.49 5.06 3.15
N ASP A 19 2.15 5.32 1.88
CA ASP A 19 0.97 6.11 1.55
C ASP A 19 -0.28 5.54 2.25
N PRO A 20 -0.98 6.33 3.08
CA PRO A 20 -2.21 5.89 3.74
C PRO A 20 -3.23 5.29 2.78
N ALA A 21 -3.27 5.74 1.52
CA ALA A 21 -4.15 5.18 0.50
C ALA A 21 -3.82 3.72 0.15
N LYS A 22 -2.54 3.32 0.17
CA LYS A 22 -2.15 1.91 -0.02
C LYS A 22 -2.56 1.05 1.17
N VAL A 23 -2.44 1.59 2.39
CA VAL A 23 -2.87 0.89 3.61
C VAL A 23 -4.38 0.66 3.59
N GLU A 24 -5.15 1.69 3.24
CA GLU A 24 -6.62 1.60 3.13
C GLU A 24 -7.04 0.58 2.07
N ALA A 25 -6.37 0.54 0.91
CA ALA A 25 -6.66 -0.43 -0.14
C ALA A 25 -6.46 -1.89 0.31
N VAL A 26 -5.48 -2.16 1.18
CA VAL A 26 -5.26 -3.48 1.78
C VAL A 26 -6.32 -3.78 2.84
N LEU A 27 -6.71 -2.79 3.64
CA LEU A 27 -7.75 -2.94 4.68
C LEU A 27 -9.14 -3.19 4.10
N GLN A 28 -9.48 -2.54 2.98
CA GLN A 28 -10.76 -2.71 2.29
C GLN A 28 -10.82 -3.95 1.38
N TRP A 29 -9.72 -4.71 1.29
CA TRP A 29 -9.69 -5.90 0.45
C TRP A 29 -10.54 -7.02 1.09
N SER A 30 -11.49 -7.55 0.35
CA SER A 30 -12.32 -8.67 0.81
C SER A 30 -11.49 -9.92 1.02
N THR A 31 -11.88 -10.79 1.95
CA THR A 31 -11.14 -12.04 2.20
C THR A 31 -11.03 -12.85 0.91
N PRO A 32 -9.81 -13.17 0.42
CA PRO A 32 -9.64 -13.95 -0.80
C PRO A 32 -10.25 -15.34 -0.66
N GLU A 33 -10.97 -15.80 -1.68
CA GLU A 33 -11.64 -17.10 -1.69
C GLU A 33 -10.92 -18.12 -2.58
N SER A 34 -9.93 -17.67 -3.36
CA SER A 34 -9.17 -18.53 -4.27
C SER A 34 -7.67 -18.33 -4.20
N VAL A 35 -6.93 -19.37 -4.58
CA VAL A 35 -5.46 -19.32 -4.71
C VAL A 35 -5.02 -18.23 -5.70
N THR A 36 -5.81 -17.99 -6.76
CA THR A 36 -5.54 -16.93 -7.74
C THR A 36 -5.64 -15.54 -7.11
N GLU A 37 -6.65 -15.30 -6.27
CA GLU A 37 -6.82 -14.03 -5.56
C GLU A 37 -5.74 -13.82 -4.50
N ILE A 38 -5.36 -14.87 -3.76
CA ILE A 38 -4.24 -14.81 -2.81
C ILE A 38 -2.95 -14.42 -3.53
N ARG A 39 -2.65 -15.03 -4.68
CA ARG A 39 -1.47 -14.68 -5.48
C ARG A 39 -1.52 -13.26 -5.99
N ARG A 40 -2.70 -12.77 -6.40
CA ARG A 40 -2.89 -11.38 -6.84
C ARG A 40 -2.64 -10.39 -5.70
N PHE A 41 -3.15 -10.68 -4.50
CA PHE A 41 -2.93 -9.88 -3.30
C PHE A 41 -1.45 -9.80 -2.93
N LEU A 42 -0.77 -10.95 -2.88
CA LEU A 42 0.66 -11.02 -2.53
C LEU A 42 1.57 -10.39 -3.59
N GLY A 43 1.11 -10.30 -4.85
CA GLY A 43 1.84 -9.71 -5.96
C GLY A 43 1.76 -8.18 -6.08
N LEU A 44 1.08 -7.48 -5.16
CA LEU A 44 0.92 -6.01 -5.17
C LEU A 44 2.17 -5.22 -4.72
N ALA A 45 3.37 -5.81 -4.82
CA ALA A 45 4.65 -5.18 -4.48
C ALA A 45 5.24 -4.40 -5.66
#